data_AF-K9RZT2-F1
#
_entry.id   AF-K9RZT2-F1
#
_cell.length_a   1.000
_cell.length_b   1.000
_cell.length_c   1.000
_cell.angle_alpha   90.00
_cell.angle_beta   90.00
_cell.angle_gamma   90.00
#
_symmetry.space_group_name_H-M   'P 1'
#
loop_
_entity.id
_entity.type
_entity.pdbx_description
1 polymer ?
#
loop_
_entity_poly.entity_id
_entity_poly.type
_entity_poly.pdbx_seq_one_letter_code
_entity_poly.pdbx_strand_id
1 'polypeptide(L)'
;MPPVKFEWDEAKAQSNLFKHGLSFEDATAVFFQEDAIDVSDNRYGEQRWQRFLYQSGELICIVWTWRGEVVRIISVRRANQRERNKFSQIHG
;
A
#
# COMPACT_ATOMS: atom_id res chain seq x y z
N MET A 1 20.96 -0.52 1.21
CA MET A 1 20.05 -0.10 0.11
C MET A 1 19.99 1.43 0.13
N PRO A 2 20.03 2.12 -1.02
CA PRO A 2 19.77 3.56 -1.03
C PRO A 2 18.37 3.84 -0.44
N PRO A 3 18.14 5.01 0.17
CA PRO A 3 16.82 5.34 0.71
C PRO A 3 15.82 5.34 -0.44
N VAL A 4 14.85 4.44 -0.39
CA VAL A 4 13.75 4.45 -1.35
C VAL A 4 12.99 5.75 -1.15
N LYS A 5 12.98 6.59 -2.18
CA LYS A 5 12.22 7.83 -2.16
C LYS A 5 10.75 7.48 -2.38
N PHE A 6 9.87 8.12 -1.61
CA PHE A 6 8.44 8.04 -1.82
C PHE A 6 7.95 9.32 -2.49
N GLU A 7 7.01 9.18 -3.43
CA GLU A 7 6.28 10.30 -4.01
C GLU A 7 4.78 10.03 -4.01
N TRP A 8 4.00 11.09 -4.00
CA TRP A 8 2.55 11.05 -4.21
C TRP A 8 2.06 12.41 -4.72
N ASP A 9 0.82 12.41 -5.19
CA ASP A 9 0.10 13.66 -5.43
C ASP A 9 -0.53 14.14 -4.11
N GLU A 10 -0.28 15.39 -3.73
CA GLU A 10 -0.72 15.91 -2.43
C GLU A 10 -2.25 15.99 -2.32
N ALA A 11 -2.94 16.40 -3.40
CA ALA A 11 -4.40 16.41 -3.41
C ALA A 11 -4.96 14.99 -3.28
N LYS A 12 -4.28 14.00 -3.84
CA LYS A 12 -4.60 12.58 -3.68
C LYS A 12 -4.37 12.11 -2.25
N ALA A 13 -3.27 12.50 -1.60
CA ALA A 13 -2.97 12.16 -0.21
C ALA A 13 -4.07 12.71 0.72
N GLN A 14 -4.41 13.98 0.58
CA GLN A 14 -5.49 14.61 1.37
C GLN A 14 -6.84 13.93 1.14
N SER A 15 -7.21 13.66 -0.13
CA SER A 15 -8.44 12.92 -0.41
C SER A 15 -8.42 11.49 0.13
N ASN A 16 -7.26 10.81 0.15
CA ASN A 16 -7.13 9.46 0.66
C ASN A 16 -7.30 9.45 2.18
N LEU A 17 -6.63 10.37 2.87
CA LEU A 17 -6.75 10.54 4.31
C LEU A 17 -8.21 10.80 4.71
N PHE A 18 -8.90 11.71 4.02
CA PHE A 18 -10.31 11.99 4.27
C PHE A 18 -11.20 10.75 4.05
N LYS A 19 -10.96 9.98 2.98
CA LYS A 19 -11.79 8.82 2.62
C LYS A 19 -11.52 7.57 3.45
N HIS A 20 -10.29 7.37 3.88
CA HIS A 20 -9.83 6.09 4.45
C HIS A 20 -9.29 6.21 5.87
N GLY A 21 -9.03 7.42 6.36
CA GLY A 21 -8.43 7.67 7.67
C GLY A 21 -6.97 7.21 7.79
N LEU A 22 -6.30 6.97 6.66
CA LEU A 22 -4.91 6.52 6.59
C LEU A 22 -4.12 7.48 5.70
N SER A 23 -3.04 8.03 6.26
CA SER A 23 -2.13 8.93 5.54
C SER A 23 -1.13 8.14 4.69
N PHE A 24 -0.50 8.81 3.73
CA PHE A 24 0.56 8.18 2.94
C PHE A 24 1.88 8.13 3.71
N GLU A 25 2.10 9.11 4.57
CA GLU A 25 3.21 9.18 5.52
C GLU A 25 3.24 7.95 6.43
N ASP A 26 2.11 7.61 7.05
CA ASP A 26 1.99 6.41 7.89
C ASP A 26 2.29 5.14 7.07
N ALA A 27 1.83 5.09 5.83
CA ALA A 27 2.09 3.96 4.94
C ALA A 27 3.57 3.82 4.59
N THR A 28 4.32 4.92 4.43
CA THR A 28 5.77 4.86 4.19
C THR A 28 6.52 4.25 5.38
N ALA A 29 6.08 4.53 6.61
CA ALA A 29 6.73 4.05 7.83
C ALA A 29 6.66 2.53 7.97
N VAL A 30 5.60 1.92 7.45
CA VAL A 30 5.35 0.46 7.51
C VAL A 30 5.62 -0.25 6.18
N PHE A 31 6.00 0.49 5.13
CA PHE A 31 6.08 -0.05 3.78
C PHE A 31 7.06 -1.22 3.66
N PHE A 32 8.18 -1.20 4.37
CA PHE A 32 9.24 -2.23 4.29
C PHE A 32 9.14 -3.32 5.36
N GLN A 33 7.98 -3.48 6.01
CA GLN A 33 7.78 -4.59 6.93
C GLN A 33 7.92 -5.94 6.20
N GLU A 34 8.64 -6.88 6.81
CA GLU A 34 8.99 -8.17 6.21
C GLU A 34 7.81 -9.14 6.09
N ASP A 35 6.79 -8.97 6.93
CA ASP A 35 5.55 -9.76 6.94
C ASP A 35 4.50 -9.26 5.93
N ALA A 36 4.90 -8.34 5.04
CA ALA A 36 4.04 -7.83 3.98
C ALA A 36 3.92 -8.81 2.80
N ILE A 37 2.72 -8.90 2.21
CA ILE A 37 2.48 -9.63 0.95
C ILE A 37 2.27 -8.64 -0.18
N ASP A 38 3.02 -8.82 -1.26
CA ASP A 38 2.83 -8.08 -2.51
C ASP A 38 2.04 -8.87 -3.54
N VAL A 39 1.02 -8.24 -4.10
CA VAL A 39 0.23 -8.75 -5.22
C VAL A 39 0.30 -7.75 -6.37
N SER A 40 0.84 -8.15 -7.51
CA SER A 40 0.81 -7.33 -8.72
C SER A 40 -0.58 -7.33 -9.36
N ASP A 41 -1.15 -6.16 -9.63
CA ASP A 41 -2.34 -5.97 -10.47
C ASP A 41 -1.94 -5.17 -11.71
N ASN A 42 -1.95 -5.82 -12.88
CA ASN A 42 -1.64 -5.15 -14.13
C ASN A 42 -2.95 -4.66 -14.76
N ARG A 43 -3.30 -3.40 -14.52
CA ARG A 43 -4.46 -2.75 -15.16
C ARG A 43 -4.02 -1.62 -16.06
N TYR A 44 -4.53 -1.64 -17.29
CA TYR A 44 -4.43 -0.53 -18.25
C TYR A 44 -3.00 -0.07 -18.58
N GLY A 45 -2.02 -0.98 -18.58
CA GLY A 45 -0.65 -0.69 -19.02
C GLY A 45 0.26 -0.06 -17.97
N GLU A 46 -0.21 0.18 -16.75
CA GLU A 46 0.62 0.54 -15.60
C GLU A 46 0.72 -0.64 -14.63
N GLN A 47 1.94 -1.10 -14.37
CA GLN A 47 2.17 -2.12 -13.35
C GLN A 47 1.91 -1.51 -11.96
N ARG A 48 0.87 -1.97 -11.28
CA ARG A 48 0.56 -1.58 -9.90
C ARG A 48 0.75 -2.76 -8.97
N TRP A 49 1.16 -2.43 -7.77
CA TRP A 49 1.38 -3.38 -6.69
C TRP A 49 0.41 -3.06 -5.56
N GLN A 50 -0.13 -4.10 -4.96
CA GLN A 50 -0.91 -4.04 -3.74
C GLN A 50 -0.09 -4.73 -2.66
N ARG A 51 0.40 -3.96 -1.70
CA ARG A 51 1.10 -4.45 -0.52
C ARG A 51 0.13 -4.55 0.64
N PHE A 52 0.01 -5.74 1.22
CA PHE A 52 -0.84 -6.01 2.39
C PHE A 52 0.02 -6.28 3.60
N LEU A 53 -0.29 -5.63 4.73
CA LEU A 53 0.41 -5.81 6.00
C LEU A 53 -0.48 -5.41 7.17
N TYR A 54 -0.11 -5.84 8.38
CA TYR A 54 -0.81 -5.42 9.60
C TYR A 54 -0.19 -4.16 10.19
N GLN A 55 -1.02 -3.14 10.38
CA GLN A 55 -0.66 -1.94 11.13
C GLN A 55 -1.62 -1.79 12.30
N SER A 56 -1.11 -1.79 13.53
CA SER A 56 -1.90 -1.63 14.76
C SER A 56 -3.09 -2.60 14.86
N GLY A 57 -2.92 -3.85 14.41
CA GLY A 57 -3.97 -4.88 14.42
C GLY A 57 -4.98 -4.81 13.26
N GLU A 58 -4.86 -3.84 12.36
CA GLU A 58 -5.68 -3.73 11.16
C GLU A 58 -4.89 -4.15 9.90
N LEU A 59 -5.47 -5.01 9.07
CA LEU A 59 -4.90 -5.31 7.76
C LEU A 59 -5.13 -4.11 6.82
N ILE A 60 -4.04 -3.48 6.40
CA ILE A 60 -4.04 -2.38 5.43
C ILE A 60 -3.59 -2.88 4.06
N CYS A 61 -3.95 -2.11 3.03
CA CYS A 61 -3.56 -2.31 1.65
C CYS A 61 -2.97 -1.00 1.13
N ILE A 62 -1.71 -1.04 0.73
CA ILE A 62 -0.98 0.06 0.08
C ILE A 62 -0.95 -0.25 -1.42
N VAL A 63 -1.52 0.64 -2.23
CA VAL A 63 -1.45 0.57 -3.69
C VAL A 63 -0.34 1.49 -4.16
N TRP A 64 0.63 0.94 -4.89
CA TRP A 64 1.83 1.67 -5.29
C TRP A 64 2.37 1.22 -6.65
N THR A 65 3.31 1.98 -7.20
CA THR A 65 4.03 1.63 -8.43
C THR A 65 5.47 2.15 -8.40
N TRP A 66 6.34 1.54 -9.20
CA TRP A 66 7.69 2.02 -9.42
C TRP A 66 7.72 3.13 -10.48
N ARG A 67 8.48 4.20 -10.21
CA ARG A 67 8.87 5.21 -11.18
C ARG A 67 10.38 5.41 -11.14
N GLY A 68 11.09 4.63 -11.95
CA GLY A 68 12.54 4.49 -11.82
C GLY A 68 12.88 3.91 -10.45
N GLU A 69 13.58 4.69 -9.63
CA GLU A 69 14.00 4.31 -8.27
C GLU A 69 13.06 4.82 -7.16
N VAL A 70 11.93 5.44 -7.54
CA VAL A 70 10.97 6.05 -6.61
C VAL A 70 9.73 5.16 -6.49
N VAL A 71 9.23 4.99 -5.26
CA VAL A 71 7.92 4.39 -5.00
C VAL A 71 6.86 5.48 -5.03
N ARG A 72 5.94 5.41 -5.99
CA ARG A 72 4.76 6.27 -6.01
C ARG A 72 3.61 5.61 -5.27
N ILE A 73 3.16 6.21 -4.17
CA ILE A 73 1.96 5.79 -3.47
C ILE A 73 0.73 6.33 -4.21
N ILE A 74 -0.22 5.44 -4.49
CA ILE A 74 -1.46 5.74 -5.23
C ILE A 74 -2.65 5.76 -4.29
N SER A 75 -2.71 4.83 -3.33
CA SER A 75 -3.80 4.73 -2.35
C SER A 75 -3.37 3.94 -1.13
N VAL A 76 -3.94 4.26 0.04
CA VAL A 76 -3.78 3.49 1.27
C VAL A 76 -5.17 3.31 1.87
N ARG A 77 -5.55 2.08 2.19
CA ARG A 77 -6.88 1.77 2.71
C ARG A 77 -6.86 0.54 3.59
N ARG A 78 -7.90 0.37 4.39
CA ARG A 78 -8.17 -0.93 5.03
C ARG A 78 -8.44 -1.99 3.96
N ALA A 79 -7.91 -3.19 4.17
CA ALA A 79 -8.25 -4.35 3.36
C ALA A 79 -9.73 -4.71 3.57
N ASN A 80 -10.43 -5.03 2.48
CA ASN A 80 -11.82 -5.47 2.55
C ASN A 80 -11.91 -6.91 3.08
N GLN A 81 -13.12 -7.38 3.38
CA GLN A 81 -13.31 -8.73 3.96
C GLN A 81 -12.76 -9.85 3.06
N ARG A 82 -12.86 -9.72 1.73
CA ARG A 82 -12.35 -10.73 0.79
C ARG A 82 -10.83 -10.77 0.80
N GLU A 83 -10.18 -9.62 0.85
CA GLU A 83 -8.72 -9.50 0.96
C GLU A 83 -8.21 -10.03 2.30
N ARG A 84 -8.89 -9.71 3.41
CA ARG A 84 -8.57 -10.26 4.75
C ARG A 84 -8.62 -11.77 4.77
N ASN A 85 -9.67 -12.36 4.21
CA ASN A 85 -9.82 -13.81 4.15
C ASN A 85 -8.71 -14.46 3.31
N LYS A 86 -8.31 -13.84 2.19
CA LYS A 86 -7.20 -14.34 1.37
C LYS A 86 -5.87 -14.24 2.10
N PHE A 87 -5.59 -13.10 2.74
CA PHE A 87 -4.36 -12.89 3.49
C PHE A 87 -4.22 -13.89 4.64
N SER A 88 -5.30 -14.11 5.40
CA SER A 88 -5.32 -15.08 6.50
C SER A 88 -5.10 -16.52 6.05
N GLN A 89 -5.46 -16.89 4.81
CA GLN A 89 -5.20 -18.24 4.28
C GLN A 89 -3.74 -18.45 3.88
N ILE A 90 -3.02 -17.37 3.56
CA ILE A 90 -1.60 -17.43 3.19
C ILE A 90 -0.71 -17.46 4.43
N HIS A 91 -1.14 -16.83 5.53
CA HIS A 91 -0.41 -16.74 6.80
C HIS A 91 -0.94 -17.66 7.92
N GLY A 92 -1.83 -18.60 7.59
CA GLY A 92 -2.39 -19.59 8.51
C GLY A 92 -1.62 -20.89 8.55
#